data_AF-A0A0C2SVU4-F1
#
_entry.id   AF-A0A0C2SVU4-F1
#
_cell.length_a   1.000
_cell.length_b   1.000
_cell.length_c   1.000
_cell.angle_alpha   90.00
_cell.angle_beta   90.00
_cell.angle_gamma   90.00
#
_symmetry.space_group_name_H-M   'P 1'
#
loop_
_entity.id
_entity.type
_entity.pdbx_description
1 polymer ?
#
loop_
_entity_poly.entity_id
_entity_poly.type
_entity_poly.pdbx_seq_one_letter_code
_entity_poly.pdbx_strand_id
1 'polypeptide(L)'
;MKETPDLYWGDKCFSVDSFQGLSLDSLLDLLRLITIKGNEDDYIIISVVRSLEMGFLKNLRRTNVMLTRCKRGMFVISSQKFLAGPGANSLVGEMAKEIGLKGWLGVEEIEAGEFLT
;
A
#
# COMPACT_ATOMS: atom_id res chain seq x y z
N MET A 1 -7.13 -21.09 -0.26
CA MET A 1 -7.91 -19.92 -0.69
C MET A 1 -8.97 -20.42 -1.67
N LYS A 2 -10.27 -20.31 -1.35
CA LYS A 2 -11.35 -20.80 -2.23
C LYS A 2 -11.67 -19.71 -3.25
N GLU A 3 -11.65 -20.06 -4.54
CA GLU A 3 -11.99 -19.13 -5.61
C GLU A 3 -13.51 -18.88 -5.61
N THR A 4 -13.90 -17.62 -5.44
CA THR A 4 -15.28 -17.15 -5.66
C THR A 4 -15.44 -16.73 -7.12
N PRO A 5 -16.42 -17.30 -7.86
CA PRO A 5 -16.48 -17.27 -9.33
C PRO A 5 -16.76 -15.89 -9.96
N ASP A 6 -17.15 -14.88 -9.18
CA ASP A 6 -17.52 -13.55 -9.69
C ASP A 6 -16.47 -12.45 -9.41
N LEU A 7 -15.34 -12.79 -8.79
CA LEU A 7 -14.23 -11.86 -8.60
C LEU A 7 -13.08 -12.25 -9.53
N TYR A 8 -12.99 -11.55 -10.66
CA TYR A 8 -11.82 -11.61 -11.53
C TYR A 8 -10.67 -10.84 -10.86
N TRP A 9 -10.09 -11.43 -9.82
CA TRP A 9 -8.78 -11.03 -9.29
C TRP A 9 -7.75 -11.40 -10.36
N GLY A 10 -7.62 -10.57 -11.40
CA GLY A 10 -6.35 -10.56 -12.11
C GLY A 10 -5.32 -10.12 -11.10
N ASP A 11 -4.40 -11.00 -10.69
CA ASP A 11 -3.31 -10.66 -9.78
C ASP A 11 -2.60 -9.40 -10.29
N LYS A 12 -2.92 -8.27 -9.67
CA LYS A 12 -2.65 -6.94 -10.18
C LYS A 12 -1.47 -6.38 -9.41
N CYS A 13 -0.27 -6.81 -9.79
CA CYS A 13 0.98 -6.29 -9.24
C CYS A 13 1.29 -4.93 -9.88
N PHE A 14 1.11 -3.86 -9.10
CA PHE A 14 1.42 -2.51 -9.54
C PHE A 14 2.59 -1.94 -8.73
N SER A 15 3.53 -1.29 -9.42
CA SER A 15 4.49 -0.43 -8.73
C SER A 15 3.77 0.82 -8.21
N VAL A 16 4.26 1.43 -7.13
CA VAL A 16 3.73 2.70 -6.62
C VAL A 16 3.76 3.81 -7.69
N ASP A 17 4.66 3.70 -8.66
CA ASP A 17 4.73 4.60 -9.83
C ASP A 17 3.59 4.39 -10.83
N SER A 18 2.97 3.20 -10.86
CA SER A 18 1.78 2.94 -11.68
C SER A 18 0.57 3.76 -11.24
N PHE A 19 0.60 4.31 -10.02
CA PHE A 19 -0.48 5.12 -9.44
C PHE A 19 -0.20 6.62 -9.49
N GLN A 20 0.91 7.06 -10.09
CA GLN A 20 1.29 8.46 -10.09
C GLN A 20 0.95 9.11 -11.43
N GLY A 21 0.18 10.18 -11.36
CA GLY A 21 -0.19 10.97 -12.53
C GLY A 21 1.03 11.49 -13.30
N LEU A 22 0.96 11.35 -14.63
CA LEU A 22 1.84 12.01 -15.59
C LEU A 22 1.59 13.51 -15.64
N SER A 23 2.58 14.29 -16.08
CA SER A 23 2.36 15.65 -16.58
C SER A 23 1.44 15.56 -17.79
N LEU A 24 0.35 16.31 -17.77
CA LEU A 24 -0.69 16.30 -18.80
C LEU A 24 -0.21 17.03 -20.05
N ASP A 25 0.45 16.31 -20.95
CA ASP A 25 0.79 16.84 -22.28
C ASP A 25 -0.02 16.16 -23.39
N SER A 26 -0.74 15.06 -23.11
CA SER A 26 -1.46 14.30 -24.14
C SER A 26 -2.83 13.75 -23.69
N LEU A 27 -3.74 13.58 -24.66
CA LEU A 27 -5.09 13.00 -24.44
C LEU A 27 -5.04 11.57 -23.85
N LEU A 28 -3.91 10.87 -24.03
CA LEU A 28 -3.64 9.55 -23.44
C LEU A 28 -3.43 9.65 -21.91
N ASP A 29 -2.92 10.79 -21.42
CA ASP A 29 -2.73 11.05 -19.99
C ASP A 29 -4.07 11.29 -19.28
N LEU A 30 -5.08 11.82 -19.97
CA LEU A 30 -6.44 11.96 -19.44
C LEU A 30 -7.08 10.59 -19.22
N LEU A 31 -6.93 9.66 -20.17
CA LEU A 31 -7.43 8.28 -20.03
C LEU A 31 -6.71 7.54 -18.90
N ARG A 32 -5.39 7.74 -18.74
CA ARG A 32 -4.58 7.16 -17.66
C ARG A 32 -4.86 7.79 -16.29
N LEU A 33 -5.16 9.09 -16.22
CA LEU A 33 -5.62 9.76 -15.00
C LEU A 33 -6.93 9.13 -14.51
N ILE A 34 -7.84 8.81 -15.43
CA ILE A 34 -9.09 8.08 -15.14
C ILE A 34 -8.77 6.67 -14.64
N THR A 35 -7.79 5.96 -15.24
CA THR A 35 -7.33 4.65 -14.74
C THR A 35 -6.69 4.72 -13.34
N ILE A 36 -5.90 5.76 -13.04
CA ILE A 36 -5.24 5.97 -11.75
C ILE A 36 -6.22 6.31 -10.63
N LYS A 37 -7.31 7.01 -10.96
CA LYS A 37 -8.45 7.23 -10.04
C LYS A 37 -9.33 5.98 -9.88
N GLY A 38 -9.30 5.04 -10.82
CA GLY A 38 -10.16 3.86 -10.84
C GLY A 38 -9.57 2.59 -10.22
N ASN A 39 -8.31 2.60 -9.75
CA ASN A 39 -7.64 1.40 -9.24
C ASN A 39 -7.71 1.31 -7.70
N GLU A 40 -8.93 1.41 -7.17
CA GLU A 40 -9.25 1.17 -5.77
C GLU A 40 -9.80 -0.24 -5.59
N ASP A 41 -9.41 -0.91 -4.52
CA ASP A 41 -9.83 -2.28 -4.23
C ASP A 41 -10.25 -2.41 -2.76
N ASP A 42 -11.01 -3.47 -2.46
CA ASP A 42 -11.49 -3.74 -1.11
C ASP A 42 -10.33 -4.04 -0.16
N TYR A 43 -9.38 -4.85 -0.63
CA TYR A 43 -8.18 -5.24 0.11
C TYR A 43 -6.94 -4.95 -0.71
N ILE A 44 -5.97 -4.26 -0.12
CA ILE A 44 -4.69 -3.98 -0.78
C ILE A 44 -3.54 -4.49 0.08
N ILE A 45 -2.61 -5.19 -0.56
CA ILE A 45 -1.35 -5.61 0.05
C ILE A 45 -0.23 -4.75 -0.51
N ILE A 46 0.49 -4.06 0.37
CA ILE A 46 1.58 -3.16 0.03
C ILE A 46 2.87 -3.72 0.58
N SER A 47 3.81 -4.05 -0.31
CA SER A 47 5.19 -4.34 0.09
C SER A 47 6.02 -3.08 -0.02
N VAL A 48 6.60 -2.66 1.10
CA VAL A 48 7.46 -1.46 1.14
C VAL A 48 8.83 -1.75 0.52
N VAL A 49 9.30 -3.02 0.55
CA VAL A 49 10.58 -3.53 0.00
C VAL A 49 11.86 -2.88 0.57
N ARG A 50 11.78 -1.67 1.14
CA ARG A 50 12.93 -0.91 1.66
C ARG A 50 13.35 -1.39 3.05
N SER A 51 14.66 -1.45 3.25
CA SER A 51 15.28 -1.89 4.51
C SER A 51 16.36 -0.94 5.05
N LEU A 52 17.05 -0.19 4.17
CA LEU A 52 18.19 0.67 4.54
C LEU A 52 17.93 2.16 4.35
N GLU A 53 17.20 2.53 3.31
CA GLU A 53 16.95 3.95 2.96
C GLU A 53 15.48 4.15 2.53
N MET A 54 14.91 5.31 2.86
CA MET A 54 13.50 5.64 2.53
C MET A 54 13.17 5.54 1.04
N GLY A 55 14.09 5.91 0.14
CA GLY A 55 13.82 5.91 -1.31
C GLY A 55 12.55 6.68 -1.67
N PHE A 56 11.60 6.00 -2.32
CA PHE A 56 10.34 6.59 -2.80
C PHE A 56 9.38 7.03 -1.68
N LEU A 57 9.52 6.51 -0.46
CA LEU A 57 8.67 6.86 0.69
C LEU A 57 8.83 8.32 1.14
N LYS A 58 9.94 8.97 0.73
CA LYS A 58 10.16 10.41 0.97
C LYS A 58 9.13 11.28 0.25
N ASN A 59 8.52 10.79 -0.83
CA ASN A 59 7.56 11.57 -1.60
C ASN A 59 6.15 11.36 -1.05
N LEU A 60 5.70 12.34 -0.26
CA LEU A 60 4.39 12.32 0.40
C LEU A 60 3.22 12.12 -0.56
N ARG A 61 3.28 12.66 -1.79
CA ARG A 61 2.20 12.50 -2.78
C ARG A 61 2.07 11.04 -3.21
N ARG A 62 3.19 10.34 -3.39
CA ARG A 62 3.23 8.92 -3.76
C ARG A 62 2.65 8.06 -2.65
N THR A 63 3.06 8.33 -1.41
CA THR A 63 2.63 7.56 -0.24
C THR A 63 1.16 7.81 0.10
N ASN A 64 0.66 9.06 0.00
CA ASN A 64 -0.76 9.37 0.21
C ASN A 64 -1.65 8.66 -0.80
N VAL A 65 -1.28 8.67 -2.08
CA VAL A 65 -2.03 7.95 -3.11
C VAL A 65 -2.04 6.45 -2.80
N MET A 66 -0.89 5.88 -2.47
CA MET A 66 -0.78 4.46 -2.14
C MET A 66 -1.68 4.04 -0.96
N LEU A 67 -1.72 4.82 0.12
CA LEU A 67 -2.49 4.48 1.32
C LEU A 67 -4.00 4.72 1.18
N THR A 68 -4.44 5.55 0.24
CA THR A 68 -5.86 5.92 0.08
C THR A 68 -6.62 5.04 -0.91
N ARG A 69 -6.01 3.97 -1.43
CA ARG A 69 -6.63 3.10 -2.44
C ARG A 69 -7.45 1.95 -1.87
N CYS A 70 -7.31 1.65 -0.57
CA CYS A 70 -8.05 0.56 0.06
C CYS A 70 -9.43 1.01 0.54
N LYS A 71 -10.47 0.19 0.33
CA LYS A 71 -11.83 0.48 0.80
C LYS A 71 -12.16 -0.18 2.14
N ARG A 72 -11.71 -1.43 2.35
CA ARG A 72 -12.07 -2.23 3.55
C ARG A 72 -10.86 -2.51 4.44
N GLY A 73 -9.72 -2.85 3.85
CA GLY A 73 -8.53 -3.19 4.62
C GLY A 73 -7.24 -3.09 3.82
N MET A 74 -6.14 -2.90 4.54
CA MET A 74 -4.81 -2.75 3.95
C MET A 74 -3.79 -3.52 4.77
N PHE A 75 -2.95 -4.30 4.09
CA PHE A 75 -1.84 -5.02 4.71
C PHE A 75 -0.53 -4.41 4.24
N VAL A 76 0.25 -3.85 5.16
CA VAL A 76 1.56 -3.29 4.85
C VAL A 76 2.65 -4.24 5.31
N ILE A 77 3.39 -4.79 4.35
CA ILE A 77 4.52 -5.67 4.61
C ILE A 77 5.79 -4.82 4.63
N SER A 78 6.43 -4.75 5.79
CA SER A 78 7.64 -3.97 6.02
C SER A 78 8.50 -4.59 7.13
N SER A 79 9.72 -4.08 7.27
CA SER A 79 10.60 -4.42 8.38
C SER A 79 10.39 -3.48 9.56
N GLN A 80 10.19 -4.03 10.75
CA GLN A 80 10.04 -3.23 11.98
C GLN A 80 11.28 -2.38 12.26
N LYS A 81 12.47 -2.92 12.03
CA LYS A 81 13.73 -2.18 12.18
C LYS A 81 13.82 -1.01 11.20
N PHE A 82 13.28 -1.18 10.00
CA PHE A 82 13.27 -0.12 8.99
C PHE A 82 12.31 1.01 9.38
N LEU A 83 11.07 0.67 9.76
CA LEU A 83 10.06 1.67 10.16
C LEU A 83 10.36 2.33 11.50
N ALA A 84 11.12 1.68 12.38
CA ALA A 84 11.62 2.29 13.62
C ALA A 84 12.90 3.13 13.41
N GLY A 85 13.57 2.97 12.26
CA GLY A 85 14.86 3.60 11.97
C GLY A 85 14.80 4.51 10.74
N PRO A 86 15.45 4.16 9.62
CA PRO A 86 15.54 5.04 8.45
C PRO A 86 14.19 5.48 7.88
N GLY A 87 13.15 4.64 8.01
CA GLY A 87 11.79 4.88 7.54
C GLY A 87 10.86 5.56 8.54
N ALA A 88 11.32 5.89 9.75
CA ALA A 88 10.46 6.39 10.83
C ALA A 88 9.75 7.71 10.51
N ASN A 89 10.41 8.59 9.76
CA ASN A 89 9.85 9.88 9.33
C ASN A 89 9.04 9.79 8.03
N SER A 90 8.77 8.58 7.53
CA SER A 90 7.83 8.39 6.43
C SER A 90 6.42 8.25 6.97
N LEU A 91 5.42 8.57 6.15
CA LEU A 91 4.01 8.42 6.54
C LEU A 91 3.66 7.00 7.01
N VAL A 92 4.28 5.98 6.40
CA VAL A 92 4.12 4.57 6.81
C VAL A 92 4.78 4.31 8.18
N GLY A 93 5.91 4.97 8.46
CA GLY A 93 6.59 4.91 9.75
C GLY A 93 5.80 5.60 10.86
N GLU A 94 5.23 6.77 10.57
CA GLU A 94 4.33 7.50 11.47
C GLU A 94 3.08 6.67 11.78
N MET A 95 2.44 6.11 10.75
CA MET A 95 1.30 5.19 10.91
C MET A 95 1.67 3.97 11.78
N ALA A 96 2.81 3.33 11.52
CA ALA A 96 3.26 2.19 12.32
C ALA A 96 3.55 2.57 13.79
N LYS A 97 4.00 3.80 14.04
CA LYS A 97 4.22 4.32 15.39
C LYS A 97 2.90 4.60 16.12
N GLU A 98 1.90 5.15 15.42
CA GLU A 98 0.57 5.41 15.99
C GLU A 98 -0.19 4.12 16.31
N ILE A 99 -0.15 3.13 15.41
CA ILE A 99 -0.78 1.82 15.64
C ILE A 99 -0.04 1.04 16.74
N GLY A 100 1.27 1.21 16.83
CA GLY A 100 2.11 0.55 17.81
C GLY A 100 2.25 -0.95 17.57
N LEU A 101 2.64 -1.70 18.61
CA LEU A 101 2.95 -3.13 18.50
C LEU A 101 1.77 -3.99 18.06
N LYS A 102 0.53 -3.54 18.31
CA LYS A 102 -0.68 -4.26 17.95
C LYS A 102 -0.89 -4.38 16.43
N GLY A 103 -0.22 -3.51 15.65
CA GLY A 103 -0.28 -3.53 14.18
C GLY A 103 0.71 -4.48 13.53
N TRP A 104 1.61 -5.08 14.31
CA TRP A 104 2.58 -6.03 13.81
C TRP A 104 2.00 -7.43 13.96
N LEU A 105 1.38 -7.92 12.90
CA LEU A 105 0.77 -9.24 12.89
C LEU A 105 1.80 -10.32 12.53
N GLY A 106 1.84 -11.39 13.32
CA GLY A 106 2.51 -12.64 12.99
C GLY A 106 1.74 -13.45 11.96
N VAL A 107 2.40 -14.46 11.38
CA VAL A 107 1.76 -15.36 10.41
C VAL A 107 0.59 -16.12 11.06
N GLU A 108 0.75 -16.53 12.32
CA GLU A 108 -0.29 -17.25 13.07
C GLU A 108 -1.54 -16.39 13.31
N GLU A 109 -1.37 -15.10 13.63
CA GLU A 109 -2.48 -14.15 13.83
C GLU A 109 -3.24 -13.88 12.52
N ILE A 110 -2.51 -13.80 11.40
CA ILE A 110 -3.10 -13.65 10.06
C ILE A 110 -3.91 -14.90 9.69
N GLU A 111 -3.38 -16.10 9.96
CA GLU A 111 -4.07 -17.37 9.71
C GLU A 111 -5.32 -17.53 10.59
N ALA A 112 -5.27 -17.05 11.83
CA ALA A 112 -6.41 -17.03 12.74
C ALA A 112 -7.48 -15.99 12.36
N GLY A 113 -7.15 -15.03 11.47
CA GLY A 113 -8.04 -13.93 11.11
C GLY A 113 -8.20 -12.88 12.21
N GLU A 114 -7.27 -12.84 13.16
CA GLU A 114 -7.24 -11.87 14.26
C GLU A 114 -6.62 -10.56 13.76
N PHE A 115 -7.40 -9.83 12.96
CA PHE A 115 -7.02 -8.50 12.50
C PHE A 115 -7.34 -7.44 13.55
N LEU A 116 -6.59 -6.33 13.53
CA LEU A 116 -6.97 -5.11 14.25
C LEU A 116 -8.35 -4.62 13.76
N THR A 117 -9.40 -4.97 14.48
CA THR A 117 -10.74 -4.34 14.41
C THR A 117 -10.82 -3.09 15.25
#